data_AF-A0AAU6Z723-F1
#
_entry.id   AF-A0AAU6Z723-F1
#
_cell.length_a   1.000
_cell.length_b   1.000
_cell.length_c   1.000
_cell.angle_alpha   90.00
_cell.angle_beta   90.00
_cell.angle_gamma   90.00
#
_symmetry.space_group_name_H-M   'P 1'
#
loop_
_entity.id
_entity.type
_entity.pdbx_description
1 polymer ?
#
loop_
_entity_poly.entity_id
_entity_poly.type
_entity_poly.pdbx_seq_one_letter_code
_entity_poly.pdbx_strand_id
1 'polypeptide(L)'
;MKAIGFRLVTIPAGTVELRDARSGSSREVTLRPFKIGQTQVTWADWGRGFDDADTPGPSPKAPAHPVTWFDAVQWCNEASATAGLRPAYQLRGREFTWDVSADGFRLPTEAEWEWSCRAGTRDPTYGALSDIAWTASDQVAGPQDVARRVQGGPRACGRAWRASRTRLVGGS
;
A
#
# COMPACT_ATOMS: atom_id res chain seq x y z
N MET A 1 -11.08 14.99 16.11
CA MET A 1 -10.45 14.62 14.82
C MET A 1 -10.38 13.10 14.77
N LYS A 2 -11.00 12.44 13.78
CA LYS A 2 -10.91 10.98 13.62
C LYS A 2 -9.46 10.66 13.19
N ALA A 3 -8.65 10.08 14.06
CA ALA A 3 -7.32 9.60 13.67
C ALA A 3 -7.49 8.37 12.77
N ILE A 4 -6.78 8.33 11.64
CA ILE A 4 -6.78 7.14 10.78
C ILE A 4 -5.84 6.10 11.39
N GLY A 5 -6.35 4.88 11.56
CA GLY A 5 -5.78 3.86 12.45
C GLY A 5 -4.57 3.09 11.90
N PHE A 6 -4.05 3.43 10.73
CA PHE A 6 -2.95 2.69 10.10
C PHE A 6 -1.57 3.31 10.36
N ARG A 7 -0.58 2.46 10.62
CA ARG A 7 0.81 2.86 10.88
C ARG A 7 1.59 3.03 9.58
N LEU A 8 2.25 4.17 9.42
CA LEU A 8 3.22 4.41 8.35
C LEU A 8 4.64 4.12 8.83
N VAL A 9 5.46 3.59 7.93
CA VAL A 9 6.91 3.42 8.12
C VAL A 9 7.68 4.31 7.16
N THR A 10 8.80 4.87 7.62
CA THR A 10 9.68 5.70 6.78
C THR A 10 10.62 4.81 5.99
N ILE A 11 10.60 4.99 4.67
CA ILE A 11 11.47 4.32 3.72
C ILE A 11 12.52 5.33 3.25
N PRO A 12 13.82 5.02 3.37
CA PRO A 12 14.87 5.94 2.95
C PRO A 12 14.93 6.04 1.43
N ALA A 13 15.56 7.12 0.95
CA ALA A 13 15.94 7.26 -0.44
C ALA A 13 16.78 6.08 -0.91
N GLY A 14 16.75 5.82 -2.21
CA GLY A 14 17.58 4.82 -2.83
C GLY A 14 17.19 4.57 -4.28
N THR A 15 17.73 3.50 -4.83
CA THR A 15 17.64 3.23 -6.26
C THR A 15 17.21 1.80 -6.48
N VAL A 16 16.16 1.62 -7.29
CA VAL A 16 15.61 0.30 -7.64
C VAL A 16 15.66 0.09 -9.14
N GLU A 17 16.15 -1.08 -9.55
CA GLU A 17 16.04 -1.54 -10.94
C GLU A 17 14.69 -2.23 -11.12
N LEU A 18 13.83 -1.64 -11.96
CA LEU A 18 12.58 -2.23 -12.37
C LEU A 18 12.79 -3.02 -13.66
N ARG A 19 12.49 -4.32 -13.60
CA ARG A 19 12.58 -5.22 -14.75
C ARG A 19 11.19 -5.52 -15.30
N ASP A 20 10.95 -5.15 -16.55
CA ASP A 20 9.77 -5.55 -17.29
C ASP A 20 10.02 -6.91 -17.96
N ALA A 21 9.43 -7.96 -17.39
CA ALA A 21 9.56 -9.32 -17.93
C ALA A 21 8.91 -9.51 -19.31
N ARG A 22 7.96 -8.66 -19.70
CA ARG A 22 7.27 -8.75 -21.01
C ARG A 22 8.13 -8.19 -22.14
N SER A 23 8.78 -7.06 -21.90
CA SER A 23 9.65 -6.40 -22.89
C SER A 23 11.12 -6.79 -22.76
N GLY A 24 11.52 -7.44 -21.65
CA GLY A 24 12.91 -7.73 -21.33
C GLY A 24 13.73 -6.50 -20.95
N SER A 25 13.10 -5.33 -20.84
CA SER A 25 13.78 -4.08 -20.50
C SER A 25 13.94 -3.92 -18.98
N SER A 26 15.04 -3.27 -18.60
CA SER A 26 15.27 -2.81 -17.23
C SER A 26 15.39 -1.29 -17.23
N ARG A 27 14.87 -0.64 -16.19
CA ARG A 27 15.10 0.78 -15.95
C ARG A 27 15.44 1.02 -14.50
N GLU A 28 16.35 1.95 -14.27
CA GLU A 28 16.70 2.39 -12.94
C GLU A 28 15.82 3.57 -12.51
N VAL A 29 15.27 3.51 -11.29
CA VAL A 29 14.45 4.57 -10.71
C VAL A 29 15.06 5.01 -9.39
N THR A 30 15.42 6.30 -9.30
CA THR A 30 15.86 6.93 -8.06
C THR A 30 14.65 7.44 -7.26
N LEU A 31 14.56 7.02 -6.01
CA LEU A 31 13.48 7.35 -5.08
C LEU A 31 13.99 8.31 -4.01
N ARG A 32 13.18 9.33 -3.70
CA ARG A 32 13.33 10.16 -2.49
C ARG A 32 12.81 9.39 -1.28
N PRO A 33 13.12 9.81 -0.03
CA PRO A 33 12.49 9.22 1.14
C PRO A 33 10.96 9.40 1.08
N PHE A 34 10.21 8.40 1.53
CA PHE A 34 8.75 8.45 1.58
C PHE A 34 8.23 7.61 2.76
N LYS A 35 6.96 7.77 3.12
CA LYS A 35 6.31 6.93 4.13
C LYS A 35 5.30 6.01 3.47
N ILE A 36 5.26 4.73 3.84
CA ILE A 36 4.29 3.76 3.31
C ILE A 36 3.60 3.01 4.44
N GLY A 37 2.36 2.59 4.23
CA GLY A 37 1.62 1.74 5.18
C GLY A 37 2.41 0.47 5.52
N GLN A 38 2.55 0.19 6.83
CA GLN A 38 3.15 -1.05 7.32
C GLN A 38 2.32 -2.27 6.92
N THR A 39 1.00 -2.09 6.88
CA THR A 39 0.00 -3.07 6.47
C THR A 39 -0.83 -2.54 5.30
N GLN A 40 -1.60 -3.42 4.68
CA GLN A 40 -2.71 -3.02 3.83
C GLN A 40 -3.76 -2.23 4.64
N VAL A 41 -4.50 -1.37 3.96
CA VAL A 41 -5.73 -0.75 4.47
C VAL A 41 -6.72 -1.87 4.78
N THR A 42 -7.15 -1.93 6.03
CA THR A 42 -8.09 -2.94 6.52
C THR A 42 -9.53 -2.47 6.28
N TRP A 43 -10.51 -3.38 6.41
CA TRP A 43 -11.92 -2.97 6.38
C TRP A 43 -12.29 -1.95 7.45
N ALA A 44 -11.67 -2.00 8.63
CA ALA A 44 -11.86 -0.97 9.67
C ALA A 44 -11.32 0.40 9.27
N ASP A 45 -10.20 0.43 8.53
CA ASP A 45 -9.65 1.69 7.99
C ASP A 45 -10.52 2.18 6.83
N TRP A 46 -10.94 1.27 5.96
CA TRP A 46 -11.76 1.56 4.79
C TRP A 46 -13.02 2.34 5.16
N GLY A 47 -13.80 1.82 6.13
CA GLY A 47 -15.03 2.46 6.57
C GLY A 47 -14.82 3.85 7.20
N ARG A 48 -13.64 4.16 7.74
CA ARG A 48 -13.33 5.51 8.24
C ARG A 48 -13.15 6.54 7.12
N GLY A 49 -12.71 6.10 5.94
CA GLY A 49 -12.47 6.99 4.79
C GLY A 49 -13.66 7.18 3.86
N PHE A 50 -14.72 6.38 3.97
CA PHE A 50 -15.97 6.63 3.24
C PHE A 50 -17.17 6.95 4.15
N ASP A 51 -16.96 6.96 5.47
CA ASP A 51 -18.01 6.98 6.49
C ASP A 51 -19.02 5.82 6.31
N ASP A 52 -18.56 4.71 5.74
CA ASP A 52 -19.29 3.46 5.52
C ASP A 52 -18.64 2.36 6.37
N ALA A 53 -18.84 2.45 7.69
CA ALA A 53 -18.31 1.49 8.66
C ALA A 53 -18.94 0.09 8.55
N ASP A 54 -20.01 -0.04 7.77
CA ASP A 54 -20.85 -1.23 7.69
C ASP A 54 -20.59 -2.07 6.42
N THR A 55 -19.68 -1.65 5.51
CA THR A 55 -19.29 -2.49 4.37
C THR A 55 -18.62 -3.78 4.88
N PRO A 56 -19.23 -4.97 4.66
CA PRO A 56 -18.83 -6.17 5.37
C PRO A 56 -17.59 -6.79 4.74
N GLY A 57 -16.44 -6.53 5.35
CA GLY A 57 -15.27 -7.37 5.22
C GLY A 57 -15.40 -8.67 6.01
N PRO A 58 -14.60 -9.71 5.69
CA PRO A 58 -14.56 -10.95 6.48
C PRO A 58 -14.09 -10.70 7.92
N SER A 59 -13.32 -9.64 8.16
CA SER A 59 -13.01 -9.13 9.50
C SER A 59 -12.61 -7.64 9.41
N PRO A 60 -12.71 -6.87 10.50
CA PRO A 60 -12.22 -5.49 10.55
C PRO A 60 -10.70 -5.38 10.32
N LYS A 61 -9.93 -6.45 10.53
CA LYS A 61 -8.46 -6.49 10.38
C LYS A 61 -8.01 -7.11 9.06
N ALA A 62 -8.93 -7.66 8.28
CA ALA A 62 -8.64 -8.20 6.96
C ALA A 62 -8.42 -7.04 5.97
N PRO A 63 -7.54 -7.21 4.97
CA PRO A 63 -7.39 -6.25 3.87
C PRO A 63 -8.73 -5.96 3.18
N ALA A 64 -9.00 -4.70 2.91
CA ALA A 64 -10.17 -4.29 2.12
C ALA A 64 -10.04 -4.84 0.68
N HIS A 65 -10.96 -5.71 0.26
CA HIS A 65 -11.00 -6.26 -1.10
C HIS A 65 -12.36 -6.92 -1.39
N PRO A 66 -12.82 -6.98 -2.65
CA PRO A 66 -12.27 -6.29 -3.82
C PRO A 66 -12.50 -4.78 -3.72
N VAL A 67 -11.55 -3.98 -4.22
CA VAL A 67 -11.71 -2.52 -4.35
C VAL A 67 -11.29 -2.11 -5.76
N THR A 68 -12.02 -1.18 -6.38
CA THR A 68 -11.60 -0.66 -7.67
C THR A 68 -10.46 0.34 -7.48
N TRP A 69 -9.74 0.64 -8.56
CA TRP A 69 -8.70 1.67 -8.51
C TRP A 69 -9.31 3.06 -8.22
N PHE A 70 -10.49 3.34 -8.76
CA PHE A 70 -11.21 4.59 -8.51
C PHE A 70 -11.61 4.73 -7.04
N ASP A 71 -12.10 3.65 -6.42
CA ASP A 71 -12.43 3.66 -4.99
C ASP A 71 -11.17 3.90 -4.16
N ALA A 72 -10.07 3.22 -4.49
CA ALA A 72 -8.81 3.41 -3.77
C ALA A 72 -8.31 4.86 -3.83
N VAL A 73 -8.40 5.52 -5.00
CA VAL A 73 -8.01 6.93 -5.17
C VAL A 73 -8.91 7.89 -4.40
N GLN A 74 -10.22 7.68 -4.46
CA GLN A 74 -11.16 8.48 -3.66
C GLN A 74 -10.89 8.30 -2.17
N TRP A 75 -10.66 7.06 -1.74
CA TRP A 75 -10.33 6.77 -0.35
C TRP A 75 -9.03 7.46 0.10
N CYS A 76 -8.00 7.52 -0.75
CA CYS A 76 -6.78 8.28 -0.46
C CYS A 76 -7.09 9.76 -0.17
N ASN A 77 -7.95 10.36 -0.98
CA ASN A 77 -8.33 11.76 -0.84
C ASN A 77 -9.16 12.01 0.43
N GLU A 78 -10.14 11.15 0.72
CA GLU A 78 -10.96 11.26 1.93
C GLU A 78 -10.14 11.02 3.21
N ALA A 79 -9.21 10.05 3.16
CA ALA A 79 -8.25 9.84 4.23
C ALA A 79 -7.36 11.08 4.42
N SER A 80 -6.95 11.73 3.33
CA SER A 80 -6.17 12.97 3.39
C SER A 80 -6.98 14.10 4.03
N ALA A 81 -8.23 14.29 3.60
CA ALA A 81 -9.13 15.31 4.14
C ALA A 81 -9.40 15.08 5.64
N THR A 82 -9.65 13.84 6.04
CA THR A 82 -9.85 13.45 7.44
C THR A 82 -8.62 13.73 8.31
N ALA A 83 -7.41 13.59 7.73
CA ALA A 83 -6.14 13.92 8.38
C ALA A 83 -5.76 15.41 8.28
N GLY A 84 -6.56 16.24 7.60
CA GLY A 84 -6.24 17.66 7.37
C GLY A 84 -5.12 17.90 6.36
N LEU A 85 -4.82 16.92 5.50
CA LEU A 85 -3.79 16.98 4.45
C LEU A 85 -4.40 17.36 3.10
N ARG A 86 -3.59 17.93 2.20
CA ARG A 86 -4.05 18.23 0.84
C ARG A 86 -4.24 16.94 0.04
N PRO A 87 -5.40 16.70 -0.57
CA PRO A 87 -5.64 15.53 -1.41
C PRO A 87 -4.61 15.39 -2.53
N ALA A 88 -4.11 14.17 -2.76
CA ALA A 88 -3.10 13.92 -3.79
C ALA A 88 -3.70 13.86 -5.20
N TYR A 89 -4.97 13.49 -5.33
CA TYR A 89 -5.62 13.35 -6.63
C TYR A 89 -6.64 14.44 -6.87
N GLN A 90 -6.57 15.09 -8.03
CA GLN A 90 -7.63 15.95 -8.54
C GLN A 90 -8.51 15.13 -9.47
N LEU A 91 -9.81 15.07 -9.17
CA LEU A 91 -10.78 14.34 -9.97
C LEU A 91 -11.56 15.31 -10.88
N ARG A 92 -11.63 14.99 -12.17
CA ARG A 92 -12.42 15.71 -13.18
C ARG A 92 -13.24 14.69 -13.96
N GLY A 93 -14.45 14.39 -13.49
CA GLY A 93 -15.27 13.32 -14.05
C GLY A 93 -14.59 11.96 -13.92
N ARG A 94 -14.19 11.34 -15.03
CA ARG A 94 -13.47 10.06 -15.06
C ARG A 94 -11.94 10.22 -15.16
N GLU A 95 -11.46 11.45 -15.26
CA GLU A 95 -10.03 11.76 -15.32
C GLU A 95 -9.49 12.05 -13.92
N PHE A 96 -8.23 11.68 -13.72
CA PHE A 96 -7.49 11.92 -12.49
C PHE A 96 -6.14 12.57 -12.83
N THR A 97 -5.75 13.55 -12.03
CA THR A 97 -4.41 14.12 -12.07
C THR A 97 -3.80 14.00 -10.69
N TRP A 98 -2.60 13.43 -10.61
CA TRP A 98 -1.85 13.38 -9.37
C TRP A 98 -1.08 14.69 -9.18
N ASP A 99 -1.38 15.42 -8.11
CA ASP A 99 -0.59 16.54 -7.62
C ASP A 99 0.60 16.02 -6.83
N VAL A 100 1.79 16.04 -7.45
CA VAL A 100 3.04 15.59 -6.85
C VAL A 100 3.51 16.47 -5.69
N SER A 101 2.95 17.67 -5.54
CA SER A 101 3.27 18.59 -4.44
C SER A 101 2.41 18.36 -3.20
N ALA A 102 1.33 17.58 -3.32
CA ALA A 102 0.43 17.28 -2.21
C ALA A 102 1.11 16.40 -1.15
N ASP A 103 0.78 16.69 0.10
CA ASP A 103 1.26 15.99 1.30
C ASP A 103 0.29 14.89 1.77
N GLY A 104 -0.87 14.77 1.13
CA GLY A 104 -1.87 13.75 1.40
C GLY A 104 -1.45 12.33 1.01
N PHE A 105 -2.34 11.40 1.34
CA PHE A 105 -2.17 10.00 0.99
C PHE A 105 -2.38 9.76 -0.49
N ARG A 106 -1.66 8.78 -1.03
CA ARG A 106 -1.81 8.28 -2.40
C ARG A 106 -1.43 6.82 -2.50
N LEU A 107 -1.69 6.20 -3.64
CA LEU A 107 -1.15 4.88 -3.94
C LEU A 107 0.38 4.95 -4.18
N PRO A 108 1.16 3.93 -3.75
CA PRO A 108 2.56 3.81 -4.12
C PRO A 108 2.70 3.63 -5.64
N THR A 109 3.76 4.19 -6.19
CA THR A 109 4.24 3.78 -7.51
C THR A 109 4.80 2.35 -7.45
N GLU A 110 4.94 1.69 -8.61
CA GLU A 110 5.56 0.37 -8.70
C GLU A 110 6.98 0.36 -8.12
N ALA A 111 7.78 1.42 -8.40
CA ALA A 111 9.12 1.59 -7.87
C ALA A 111 9.14 1.68 -6.33
N GLU A 112 8.28 2.51 -5.74
CA GLU A 112 8.18 2.65 -4.29
C GLU A 112 7.73 1.36 -3.61
N TRP A 113 6.77 0.65 -4.22
CA TRP A 113 6.30 -0.62 -3.72
C TRP A 113 7.42 -1.67 -3.75
N GLU A 114 8.13 -1.80 -4.86
CA GLU A 114 9.20 -2.78 -4.99
C GLU A 114 10.37 -2.48 -4.05
N TRP A 115 10.79 -1.21 -3.95
CA TRP A 115 11.83 -0.78 -3.02
C TRP A 115 11.46 -1.10 -1.56
N SER A 116 10.22 -0.82 -1.17
CA SER A 116 9.71 -1.12 0.18
C SER A 116 9.67 -2.64 0.47
N CYS A 117 9.32 -3.44 -0.53
CA CYS A 117 9.26 -4.90 -0.41
C CYS A 117 10.64 -5.57 -0.46
N ARG A 118 11.65 -4.93 -1.03
CA ARG A 118 13.04 -5.41 -1.02
C ARG A 118 13.70 -5.19 0.34
N ALA A 119 13.30 -4.18 1.11
CA ALA A 119 13.77 -3.95 2.48
C ALA A 119 15.31 -3.95 2.64
N GLY A 120 16.04 -3.55 1.60
CA GLY A 120 17.51 -3.55 1.54
C GLY A 120 18.15 -4.83 0.98
N THR A 121 17.37 -5.85 0.60
CA THR A 121 17.87 -7.05 -0.09
C THR A 121 17.75 -6.90 -1.62
N ARG A 122 18.64 -7.57 -2.36
CA ARG A 122 18.53 -7.70 -3.82
C ARG A 122 17.68 -8.91 -4.25
N ASP A 123 17.38 -9.77 -3.29
CA ASP A 123 16.67 -11.02 -3.53
C ASP A 123 15.19 -10.79 -3.87
N PRO A 124 14.55 -11.74 -4.60
CA PRO A 124 13.13 -11.68 -4.89
C PRO A 124 12.24 -11.67 -3.65
N THR A 125 12.73 -12.18 -2.52
CA THR A 125 12.06 -12.19 -1.22
C THR A 125 13.03 -11.75 -0.11
N TYR A 126 12.52 -11.18 0.99
CA TYR A 126 13.33 -10.80 2.15
C TYR A 126 13.44 -11.93 3.20
N GLY A 127 12.96 -13.13 2.86
CA GLY A 127 12.88 -14.30 3.73
C GLY A 127 12.19 -15.48 3.03
N ALA A 128 12.01 -16.60 3.72
CA ALA A 128 11.30 -17.76 3.20
C ALA A 128 9.81 -17.46 3.05
N LEU A 129 9.22 -17.81 1.89
CA LEU A 129 7.83 -17.49 1.54
C LEU A 129 6.80 -17.98 2.58
N SER A 130 7.02 -19.16 3.17
CA SER A 130 6.18 -19.73 4.24
C SER A 130 6.09 -18.84 5.47
N ASP A 131 7.15 -18.08 5.75
CA ASP A 131 7.28 -17.32 6.98
C ASP A 131 6.74 -15.90 6.81
N ILE A 132 6.76 -15.38 5.58
CA ILE A 132 6.56 -13.96 5.27
C ILE A 132 5.31 -13.66 4.45
N ALA A 133 4.66 -14.69 3.87
CA ALA A 133 3.52 -14.53 2.99
C ALA A 133 2.44 -15.58 3.27
N TRP A 134 1.19 -15.21 2.98
CA TRP A 134 0.13 -16.19 2.75
C TRP A 134 0.13 -16.54 1.27
N THR A 135 0.14 -17.83 0.94
CA THR A 135 0.21 -18.35 -0.43
C THR A 135 -0.87 -19.40 -0.65
N ALA A 136 -1.08 -19.81 -1.91
CA ALA A 136 -2.01 -20.89 -2.24
C ALA A 136 -1.65 -22.21 -1.52
N SER A 137 -0.38 -22.42 -1.19
CA SER A 137 0.10 -23.59 -0.44
C SER A 137 -0.44 -23.64 0.99
N ASP A 138 -0.92 -22.53 1.54
CA ASP A 138 -1.51 -22.47 2.88
C ASP A 138 -2.98 -22.92 2.92
N GLN A 139 -3.59 -23.21 1.77
CA GLN A 139 -4.98 -23.72 1.67
C GLN A 139 -6.03 -22.84 2.38
N VAL A 140 -5.78 -21.53 2.46
CA VAL A 140 -6.71 -20.57 3.08
C VAL A 140 -7.78 -20.11 2.09
N ALA A 141 -9.03 -20.05 2.56
CA ALA A 141 -10.19 -19.71 1.73
C ALA A 141 -10.32 -18.22 1.35
N GLY A 142 -9.43 -17.35 1.84
CA GLY A 142 -9.48 -15.90 1.62
C GLY A 142 -8.37 -15.14 2.34
N PRO A 143 -8.34 -13.80 2.23
CA PRO A 143 -7.35 -13.01 2.93
C PRO A 143 -7.44 -13.19 4.43
N GLN A 144 -6.27 -13.22 5.05
CA GLN A 144 -6.12 -13.29 6.49
C GLN A 144 -5.92 -11.88 7.06
N ASP A 145 -6.15 -11.72 8.36
CA ASP A 145 -5.85 -10.45 9.03
C ASP A 145 -4.40 -10.03 8.77
N VAL A 146 -4.21 -8.72 8.61
CA VAL A 146 -2.88 -8.15 8.38
C VAL A 146 -1.93 -8.44 9.55
N ALA A 147 -0.62 -8.44 9.25
CA ALA A 147 0.47 -8.65 10.23
C ALA A 147 0.47 -10.01 10.98
N ARG A 148 -0.16 -11.07 10.43
CA ARG A 148 -0.09 -12.44 10.97
C ARG A 148 1.12 -13.28 10.52
N ARG A 149 1.98 -12.75 9.65
CA ARG A 149 3.23 -13.39 9.19
C ARG A 149 4.43 -12.57 9.62
N VAL A 150 5.61 -13.19 9.67
CA VAL A 150 6.86 -12.53 10.07
C VAL A 150 7.08 -11.33 9.14
N GLN A 151 7.06 -10.14 9.73
CA GLN A 151 7.51 -8.96 9.03
C GLN A 151 9.02 -9.10 8.86
N GLY A 152 9.55 -8.76 7.68
CA GLY A 152 10.99 -8.58 7.55
C GLY A 152 11.47 -7.50 8.51
N GLY A 153 12.78 -7.21 8.55
CA GLY A 153 13.33 -6.16 9.40
C GLY A 153 12.57 -4.82 9.32
N PRO A 154 12.90 -3.81 10.14
CA PRO A 154 12.08 -2.62 10.41
C PRO A 154 11.65 -1.76 9.19
N ARG A 155 12.13 -2.09 7.98
CA ARG A 155 11.83 -1.45 6.69
C ARG A 155 10.91 -2.28 5.78
N ALA A 156 10.57 -3.52 6.15
CA ALA A 156 9.81 -4.44 5.31
C ALA A 156 8.31 -4.34 5.57
N CYS A 157 7.54 -3.98 4.53
CA CYS A 157 6.08 -4.06 4.58
C CYS A 157 5.64 -5.40 3.97
N GLY A 158 5.08 -6.29 4.80
CA GLY A 158 4.91 -7.72 4.52
C GLY A 158 4.38 -8.09 3.13
N ARG A 159 4.93 -9.12 2.46
CA ARG A 159 4.44 -9.56 1.14
C ARG A 159 3.15 -10.38 1.27
N ALA A 160 2.01 -9.72 1.44
CA ALA A 160 0.71 -10.35 1.16
C ALA A 160 0.18 -9.82 -0.18
N TRP A 161 0.50 -10.59 -1.22
CA TRP A 161 -0.10 -10.72 -2.55
C TRP A 161 -0.45 -9.47 -3.40
N ARG A 162 0.11 -9.50 -4.62
CA ARG A 162 -0.30 -8.87 -5.90
C ARG A 162 -0.81 -7.43 -5.81
N ALA A 163 0.08 -6.45 -6.01
CA ALA A 163 -0.24 -5.06 -6.35
C ALA A 163 -1.58 -4.58 -5.77
N SER A 164 -1.77 -4.79 -4.46
CA SER A 164 -3.08 -4.53 -3.86
C SER A 164 -3.19 -3.02 -3.76
N ARG A 165 -4.18 -2.47 -4.46
CA ARG A 165 -4.55 -1.06 -4.58
C ARG A 165 -4.98 -0.44 -3.24
N THR A 166 -4.48 -0.97 -2.13
CA THR A 166 -4.89 -0.70 -0.75
C THR A 166 -3.69 -0.43 0.14
N ARG A 167 -2.52 -0.08 -0.43
CA ARG A 167 -1.45 0.55 0.34
C ARG A 167 -1.40 2.02 0.03
N LEU A 168 -1.19 2.80 1.08
CA LEU A 168 -0.98 4.23 0.98
C LEU A 168 0.48 4.58 1.16
N VAL A 169 0.91 5.57 0.40
CA VAL A 169 2.07 6.40 0.64
C VAL A 169 1.58 7.73 1.19
N GLY A 170 2.21 8.21 2.26
CA GLY A 170 1.98 9.55 2.83
C GLY A 170 3.20 10.44 2.66
N GLY A 171 2.98 11.73 2.43
CA GLY A 171 4.03 12.73 2.28
C GLY A 171 4.92 12.88 3.53
N SER A 172 6.13 13.39 3.29
CA SER A 172 7.12 13.71 4.33
C SER A 172 6.84 15.06 4.94
#